data_AF-A0A183DFF9-F1
#
_entry.id   AF-A0A183DFF9-F1
#
_cell.length_a   1.000
_cell.length_b   1.000
_cell.length_c   1.000
_cell.angle_alpha   90.00
_cell.angle_beta   90.00
_cell.angle_gamma   90.00
#
_symmetry.space_group_name_H-M   'P 1'
#
loop_
_entity.id
_entity.type
_entity.pdbx_description
1 polymer ?
#
loop_
_entity_poly.entity_id
_entity_poly.type
_entity_poly.pdbx_seq_one_letter_code
_entity_poly.pdbx_strand_id
1 'polypeptide(L)'
;MIKASEGGGGKGIRLVRNESEFEVNFRRVQAEVAGGHIFLMHCLEGARHIEVQLLGDMYGEVIALRTRDCTVQRRCQKIIEEAPAIAAPLVVQRSMEADAVRLAKMVGYVSAGTVE
;
A
#
# COMPACT_ATOMS: atom_id res chain seq x y z
N MET A 1 -12.89 5.97 1.51
CA MET A 1 -12.65 4.60 1.04
C MET A 1 -12.89 3.65 2.20
N ILE A 2 -13.65 2.57 1.98
CA ILE A 2 -13.86 1.49 2.95
C ILE A 2 -12.79 0.43 2.69
N LYS A 3 -12.07 0.00 3.73
CA LYS A 3 -11.06 -1.06 3.65
C LYS A 3 -11.22 -2.08 4.77
N ALA A 4 -11.03 -3.35 4.45
CA ALA A 4 -10.80 -4.41 5.44
C ALA A 4 -9.32 -4.45 5.83
N SER A 5 -9.00 -4.67 7.12
CA SER A 5 -7.62 -4.76 7.61
C SER A 5 -6.86 -5.99 7.12
N GLU A 6 -7.56 -7.08 6.88
CA GLU A 6 -7.02 -8.37 6.45
C GLU A 6 -7.17 -8.57 4.93
N GLY A 7 -7.61 -7.54 4.21
CA GLY A 7 -7.75 -7.56 2.76
C GLY A 7 -6.41 -7.47 2.04
N GLY A 8 -6.21 -8.32 1.03
CA GLY A 8 -5.02 -8.30 0.17
C GLY A 8 -5.38 -8.32 -1.33
N GLY A 9 -4.48 -7.78 -2.17
CA GLY A 9 -4.63 -7.84 -3.63
C GLY A 9 -5.87 -7.13 -4.18
N GLY A 10 -6.29 -6.03 -3.55
CA GLY A 10 -7.47 -5.26 -3.96
C GLY A 10 -8.81 -5.80 -3.46
N LYS A 11 -8.83 -6.89 -2.67
CA LYS A 11 -10.05 -7.41 -2.03
C LYS A 11 -10.41 -6.62 -0.77
N GLY A 12 -11.70 -6.46 -0.50
CA GLY A 12 -12.17 -5.75 0.70
C GLY A 12 -11.96 -4.24 0.63
N ILE A 13 -11.87 -3.67 -0.58
CA ILE A 13 -11.69 -2.24 -0.81
C ILE A 13 -12.86 -1.71 -1.65
N ARG A 14 -13.52 -0.64 -1.18
CA ARG A 14 -14.57 0.05 -1.93
C ARG A 14 -14.48 1.56 -1.81
N LEU A 15 -14.63 2.25 -2.93
CA LEU A 15 -14.82 3.69 -2.97
C LEU A 15 -16.29 4.00 -2.67
N VAL A 16 -16.51 5.04 -1.86
CA VAL A 16 -17.82 5.60 -1.54
C VAL A 16 -17.69 7.10 -1.73
N ARG A 17 -18.54 7.69 -2.58
CA ARG A 17 -18.52 9.13 -2.90
C ARG A 17 -19.58 9.94 -2.16
N ASN A 18 -20.61 9.27 -1.65
CA ASN A 18 -21.73 9.89 -0.94
C ASN A 18 -22.28 8.91 0.12
N GLU A 19 -23.14 9.40 1.01
CA GLU A 19 -23.67 8.62 2.13
C GLU A 19 -24.56 7.46 1.69
N SER A 20 -25.34 7.61 0.61
CA SER A 20 -26.25 6.58 0.13
C SER A 20 -25.53 5.34 -0.43
N GLU A 21 -24.30 5.49 -0.90
CA GLU A 21 -23.44 4.38 -1.33
C GLU A 21 -22.83 3.59 -0.15
N PHE A 22 -22.82 4.14 1.06
CA PHE A 22 -22.02 3.62 2.17
C PHE A 22 -22.49 2.23 2.61
N GLU A 23 -23.77 2.07 2.96
CA GLU A 23 -24.30 0.84 3.54
C GLU A 23 -24.12 -0.37 2.60
N VAL A 24 -24.41 -0.18 1.31
CA VAL A 24 -24.26 -1.22 0.29
C VAL A 24 -22.79 -1.63 0.13
N ASN A 25 -21.87 -0.66 0.06
CA ASN A 25 -20.45 -0.97 -0.11
C ASN A 25 -19.81 -1.53 1.15
N PHE A 26 -20.25 -1.11 2.34
CA PHE A 26 -19.79 -1.66 3.61
C PHE A 26 -20.15 -3.15 3.72
N ARG A 27 -21.40 -3.53 3.42
CA ARG A 27 -21.83 -4.93 3.39
C ARG A 27 -21.05 -5.76 2.37
N ARG A 28 -20.71 -5.18 1.21
CA ARG A 28 -19.85 -5.84 0.21
C ARG A 28 -18.46 -6.13 0.76
N VAL A 29 -17.83 -5.18 1.45
CA VAL A 29 -16.52 -5.41 2.07
C VAL A 29 -16.60 -6.50 3.14
N GLN A 30 -17.63 -6.49 4.00
CA GLN A 30 -17.85 -7.55 5.00
C GLN A 30 -18.00 -8.94 4.37
N ALA A 31 -18.68 -9.03 3.23
CA ALA A 31 -18.85 -10.29 2.52
C ALA A 31 -17.55 -10.77 1.83
N GLU A 32 -16.72 -9.86 1.34
CA GLU A 32 -15.44 -10.20 0.71
C GLU A 32 -14.38 -10.66 1.71
N VAL A 33 -14.36 -10.07 2.91
CA VAL A 33 -13.39 -10.37 3.98
C VAL A 33 -14.16 -10.69 5.25
N ALA A 34 -14.65 -11.91 5.33
CA ALA A 34 -15.46 -12.39 6.45
C ALA A 34 -14.66 -12.38 7.76
N GLY A 35 -15.22 -11.75 8.79
CA GLY A 35 -14.61 -11.66 10.13
C GLY A 35 -13.49 -10.64 10.26
N GLY A 36 -13.12 -9.93 9.19
CA GLY A 36 -12.10 -8.88 9.22
C GLY A 36 -12.62 -7.57 9.81
N HIS A 37 -11.72 -6.79 10.42
CA HIS A 37 -12.05 -5.45 10.87
C HIS A 37 -12.13 -4.49 9.67
N ILE A 38 -13.04 -3.51 9.72
CA ILE A 38 -13.25 -2.54 8.65
C ILE A 38 -12.98 -1.15 9.17
N PHE A 39 -12.23 -0.37 8.41
CA PHE A 39 -11.93 1.03 8.71
C PHE A 39 -12.18 1.92 7.48
N LEU A 40 -12.25 3.22 7.75
CA LEU A 40 -12.41 4.25 6.73
C LEU A 40 -11.10 5.05 6.60
N MET A 41 -10.73 5.34 5.37
CA MET A 41 -9.64 6.27 5.07
C MET A 41 -10.06 7.28 4.01
N HIS A 42 -9.45 8.47 4.06
CA HIS A 42 -9.60 9.46 3.01
C HIS A 42 -9.06 8.89 1.67
N CYS A 43 -9.81 9.09 0.59
CA CYS A 43 -9.39 8.64 -0.73
C CYS A 43 -8.62 9.76 -1.42
N LEU A 44 -7.32 9.54 -1.67
CA LEU A 44 -6.51 10.47 -2.46
C LEU A 44 -6.78 10.22 -3.94
N GLU A 45 -7.27 11.23 -4.65
CA GLU A 45 -7.47 11.18 -6.10
C GLU A 45 -6.23 11.76 -6.82
N GLY A 46 -5.84 11.15 -7.94
CA GLY A 46 -4.67 11.58 -8.72
C GLY A 46 -3.31 11.28 -8.05
N ALA A 47 -3.31 10.55 -6.94
CA ALA A 47 -2.08 10.12 -6.28
C ALA A 47 -1.37 9.02 -7.07
N ARG A 48 -0.04 9.01 -6.97
CA ARG A 48 0.78 7.87 -7.41
C ARG A 48 0.86 6.82 -6.31
N HIS A 49 0.92 5.56 -6.71
CA HIS A 49 1.18 4.44 -5.80
C HIS A 49 2.64 4.05 -6.01
N ILE A 50 3.50 4.44 -5.07
CA ILE A 50 4.94 4.15 -5.13
C ILE A 50 5.30 3.36 -3.89
N GLU A 51 6.03 2.29 -4.10
CA GLU A 51 6.43 1.37 -3.03
C GLU A 51 7.95 1.21 -2.98
N VAL A 52 8.48 0.86 -1.82
CA VAL A 52 9.92 0.62 -1.61
C VAL A 52 10.15 -0.85 -1.32
N GLN A 53 11.01 -1.49 -2.11
CA GLN A 53 11.47 -2.83 -1.83
C GLN A 53 12.54 -2.82 -0.75
N LEU A 54 12.35 -3.63 0.28
CA LEU A 54 13.29 -3.82 1.38
C LEU A 54 13.82 -5.26 1.42
N LEU A 55 14.99 -5.41 2.03
CA LEU A 55 15.54 -6.69 2.49
C LEU A 55 16.10 -6.49 3.90
N GLY A 56 15.59 -7.27 4.86
CA GLY A 56 16.04 -7.26 6.25
C GLY A 56 16.64 -8.60 6.67
N ASP A 57 17.66 -8.57 7.52
CA ASP A 57 18.31 -9.76 8.09
C ASP A 57 18.00 -9.95 9.59
N MET A 58 18.46 -11.06 10.16
CA MET A 58 18.27 -11.40 11.57
C MET A 58 19.21 -10.64 12.52
N TYR A 59 20.11 -9.81 11.99
CA TYR A 59 21.11 -9.05 12.75
C TYR A 59 20.70 -7.57 12.91
N GLY A 60 19.52 -7.19 12.40
CA GLY A 60 18.95 -5.85 12.51
C GLY A 60 19.31 -4.93 11.34
N GLU A 61 19.99 -5.44 10.30
CA GLU A 61 20.24 -4.68 9.10
C GLU A 61 19.06 -4.76 8.13
N VAL A 62 18.74 -3.60 7.55
CA VAL A 62 17.70 -3.46 6.54
C VAL A 62 18.19 -2.48 5.49
N ILE A 63 18.06 -2.88 4.23
CA ILE A 63 18.37 -2.03 3.08
C ILE A 63 17.15 -1.81 2.22
N ALA A 64 17.07 -0.63 1.59
CA ALA A 64 16.17 -0.39 0.47
C ALA A 64 16.87 -0.76 -0.83
N LEU A 65 16.23 -1.60 -1.65
CA LEU A 65 16.75 -1.95 -2.97
C LEU A 65 16.51 -0.82 -3.95
N ARG A 66 15.26 -0.36 -4.12
CA ARG A 66 14.78 0.82 -4.86
C ARG A 66 13.26 0.94 -4.71
N THR A 67 12.71 2.01 -5.27
CA THR A 67 11.26 2.23 -5.45
C THR A 67 10.69 1.50 -6.68
N ARG A 68 9.40 1.16 -6.66
CA ARG A 68 8.59 0.81 -7.85
C ARG A 68 7.39 1.76 -7.98
N ASP A 69 7.03 2.14 -9.19
CA ASP A 69 5.77 2.85 -9.49
C ASP A 69 4.72 1.82 -9.94
N CYS A 70 3.68 1.66 -9.13
CA CYS A 70 2.56 0.76 -9.35
C CYS A 70 1.26 1.54 -9.56
N THR A 71 1.34 2.79 -10.03
CA THR A 71 0.19 3.70 -10.21
C THR A 71 -0.80 3.17 -11.24
N VAL A 72 -0.34 2.40 -12.23
CA VAL A 72 -1.21 1.84 -13.28
C VAL A 72 -1.99 0.66 -12.70
N GLN A 73 -3.21 0.96 -12.25
CA GLN A 73 -4.08 0.00 -11.59
C GLN A 73 -5.46 -0.04 -12.25
N ARG A 74 -6.12 -1.19 -12.17
CA ARG A 74 -7.54 -1.34 -12.53
C ARG A 74 -8.27 -1.94 -11.33
N ARG A 75 -9.27 -1.21 -10.80
CA ARG A 75 -10.07 -1.63 -9.63
C ARG A 75 -9.21 -2.02 -8.42
N CYS A 76 -8.23 -1.18 -8.08
CA CYS A 76 -7.27 -1.41 -6.97
C CYS A 76 -6.41 -2.67 -7.11
N GLN A 77 -6.19 -3.14 -8.34
CA GLN A 77 -5.23 -4.21 -8.66
C GLN A 77 -4.13 -3.64 -9.57
N LYS A 78 -2.87 -3.91 -9.22
CA LYS A 78 -1.69 -3.51 -9.99
C LYS A 78 -1.72 -4.21 -11.36
N ILE A 79 -1.52 -3.44 -12.44
CA ILE A 79 -1.54 -3.95 -13.82
C ILE A 79 -0.17 -3.80 -14.48
N ILE A 80 0.44 -2.63 -14.34
CA ILE A 80 1.81 -2.36 -14.79
C ILE A 80 2.59 -1.81 -13.61
N GLU A 81 3.80 -2.32 -13.46
CA GLU A 81 4.74 -1.91 -12.42
C GLU A 81 6.09 -1.60 -13.08
N GLU A 82 6.66 -0.45 -12.74
CA GLU A 82 7.92 0.04 -13.32
C GLU A 82 8.93 0.33 -12.22
N ALA A 83 10.23 0.12 -12.50
CA ALA A 83 11.31 0.38 -11.56
C ALA A 83 12.50 1.07 -12.27
N PRO A 84 13.08 2.14 -11.68
CA PRO A 84 12.64 2.84 -10.47
C PRO A 84 11.40 3.73 -10.71
N ALA A 85 10.83 4.32 -9.67
CA ALA A 85 9.66 5.21 -9.77
C ALA A 85 10.05 6.60 -10.31
N ILE A 86 10.40 6.66 -11.61
CA ILE A 86 10.98 7.84 -12.27
C ILE A 86 10.11 9.10 -12.22
N ALA A 87 8.81 8.95 -12.00
CA ALA A 87 7.89 10.07 -11.92
C ALA A 87 7.97 10.85 -10.60
N ALA A 88 8.53 10.25 -9.54
CA ALA A 88 8.85 10.97 -8.32
C ALA A 88 10.23 11.64 -8.45
N PRO A 89 10.42 12.89 -8.00
CA PRO A 89 11.74 13.50 -7.92
C PRO A 89 12.72 12.64 -7.13
N LEU A 90 14.00 12.60 -7.53
CA LEU A 90 15.01 11.77 -6.87
C LEU A 90 15.10 12.03 -5.36
N VAL A 91 14.96 13.28 -4.92
CA VAL A 91 14.95 13.63 -3.49
C VAL A 91 13.79 12.97 -2.72
N VAL A 92 12.61 12.86 -3.35
CA VAL A 92 11.44 12.18 -2.78
C VAL A 92 11.69 10.68 -2.72
N GLN A 93 12.21 10.08 -3.79
CA GLN A 93 12.56 8.65 -3.80
C GLN A 93 13.53 8.31 -2.67
N ARG A 94 14.56 9.14 -2.46
CA ARG A 94 15.53 8.95 -1.36
C ARG A 94 14.90 9.09 0.02
N SER A 95 13.99 10.05 0.20
CA SER A 95 13.24 10.18 1.45
C SER A 95 12.41 8.93 1.71
N MET A 96 11.67 8.44 0.70
CA MET A 96 10.86 7.22 0.82
C MET A 96 11.72 6.00 1.16
N GLU A 97 12.85 5.81 0.48
CA GLU A 97 13.82 4.73 0.78
C GLU A 97 14.29 4.80 2.24
N ALA A 98 14.65 5.98 2.73
CA ALA A 98 15.09 6.17 4.12
C ALA A 98 13.97 5.93 5.14
N ASP A 99 12.75 6.39 4.85
CA ASP A 99 11.59 6.24 5.73
C ASP A 99 11.18 4.77 5.86
N ALA A 100 11.16 4.04 4.74
CA ALA A 100 10.88 2.61 4.69
C ALA A 100 11.91 1.80 5.50
N VAL A 101 13.21 2.10 5.36
CA VAL A 101 14.27 1.46 6.16
C VAL A 101 14.08 1.73 7.65
N ARG A 102 13.77 2.97 8.05
CA ARG A 102 13.55 3.31 9.47
C ARG A 102 12.37 2.53 10.05
N LEU A 103 11.25 2.45 9.32
CA LEU A 103 10.08 1.68 9.74
C LEU A 103 10.43 0.21 9.94
N ALA A 104 11.10 -0.41 8.96
CA ALA A 104 11.45 -1.82 9.01
C ALA A 104 12.48 -2.14 10.11
N LYS A 105 13.49 -1.27 10.33
CA LYS A 105 14.43 -1.43 11.45
C LYS A 105 13.73 -1.34 12.80
N MET A 106 12.77 -0.42 12.96
CA MET A 106 12.02 -0.24 14.21
C MET A 106 11.24 -1.49 14.64
N VAL A 107 10.75 -2.28 13.68
CA VAL A 107 9.99 -3.51 13.94
C VAL A 107 10.85 -4.79 13.88
N GLY A 108 12.17 -4.66 13.67
CA GLY A 108 13.07 -5.80 13.52
C GLY A 108 12.72 -6.69 12.32
N TYR A 109 12.37 -6.09 11.18
CA TYR A 109 11.90 -6.82 10.01
C TYR A 109 12.96 -7.78 9.43
N VAL A 110 12.58 -9.02 9.17
CA VAL A 110 13.43 -10.07 8.57
C VAL A 110 12.75 -10.57 7.30
N SER A 111 13.53 -10.86 6.25
CA SER A 111 13.10 -11.27 4.90
C SER A 111 12.93 -10.10 3.93
N ALA A 112 12.41 -10.41 2.73
CA ALA A 112 12.01 -9.42 1.74
C ALA A 112 10.63 -8.84 2.09
N GLY A 113 10.49 -7.53 1.98
CA GLY A 113 9.25 -6.81 2.28
C GLY A 113 9.06 -5.59 1.39
N THR A 114 7.83 -5.11 1.31
CA THR A 114 7.47 -3.91 0.53
C THR A 114 6.76 -2.94 1.45
N VAL A 115 7.19 -1.67 1.44
CA VAL A 115 6.46 -0.57 2.08
C VAL A 115 5.71 0.18 0.98
N GLU A 116 4.38 0.21 1.08
CA GLU A 116 3.44 0.90 0.18
C GLU A 116 2.86 2.16 0.84
#